data_AF-A0AA51R5J7-F1
#
_entry.id   AF-A0AA51R5J7-F1
#
_cell.length_a   1.000
_cell.length_b   1.000
_cell.length_c   1.000
_cell.angle_alpha   90.00
_cell.angle_beta   90.00
_cell.angle_gamma   90.00
#
_symmetry.space_group_name_H-M   'P 1'
#
loop_
_entity.id
_entity.type
_entity.pdbx_description
1 polymer ?
#
loop_
_entity_poly.entity_id
_entity_poly.type
_entity_poly.pdbx_seq_one_letter_code
_entity_poly.pdbx_strand_id
1 'polypeptide(L)'
;MFVLIKCNIISYIRITPRLFLMIGLIVSTIIGTILTFPIGNHFLRPLNQLIEATQEVSRGNFSVKVKELEKNYEIDKLIRSFNTMTNELSSIEMFRKNFINNFSHEFRTPIVSIRGFARQLKNSTLTDEMRKEYIDIIIRESERLTNMS
;
A
#
# COMPACT_ATOMS: atom_id res chain seq x y z
N MET A 1 71.32 -0.70 -44.93
CA MET A 1 69.87 -0.79 -45.27
C MET A 1 69.04 -1.63 -44.29
N PHE A 2 69.62 -2.57 -43.52
CA PHE A 2 68.87 -3.41 -42.54
C PHE A 2 68.62 -2.77 -41.15
N VAL A 3 69.38 -1.74 -40.76
CA VAL A 3 69.32 -1.17 -39.40
C VAL A 3 68.15 -0.19 -39.20
N LEU A 4 67.73 0.53 -40.26
CA LEU A 4 66.59 1.46 -40.20
C LEU A 4 65.23 0.74 -40.15
N ILE A 5 65.14 -0.46 -40.72
CA ILE A 5 63.91 -1.28 -40.75
C ILE A 5 63.61 -1.88 -39.36
N LYS A 6 64.63 -2.33 -38.62
CA LYS A 6 64.45 -2.88 -37.27
C LYS A 6 63.97 -1.83 -36.26
N CYS A 7 64.48 -0.59 -36.33
CA CYS A 7 64.13 0.44 -35.33
C CYS A 7 62.69 0.95 -35.46
N ASN A 8 62.13 1.00 -36.68
CA ASN A 8 60.76 1.48 -36.91
C ASN A 8 59.71 0.36 -36.81
N ILE A 9 60.05 -0.89 -37.14
CA ILE A 9 59.13 -2.03 -37.03
C ILE A 9 59.00 -2.51 -35.57
N ILE A 10 60.09 -2.51 -34.79
CA ILE A 10 60.04 -2.92 -33.38
C ILE A 10 59.30 -1.88 -32.52
N SER A 11 59.43 -0.58 -32.83
CA SER A 11 58.60 0.45 -32.20
C SER A 11 57.13 0.26 -32.60
N TYR A 12 56.83 0.01 -33.87
CA TYR A 12 55.47 -0.22 -34.37
C TYR A 12 54.80 -1.47 -33.74
N ILE A 13 55.54 -2.57 -33.59
CA ILE A 13 55.11 -3.82 -32.94
C ILE A 13 54.94 -3.65 -31.42
N ARG A 14 55.68 -2.74 -30.79
CA ARG A 14 55.55 -2.45 -29.35
C ARG A 14 54.46 -1.41 -29.04
N ILE A 15 54.11 -0.55 -30.01
CA ILE A 15 53.09 0.50 -29.88
C ILE A 15 51.68 -0.04 -30.16
N THR A 16 51.51 -0.92 -31.16
CA THR A 16 50.22 -1.53 -31.51
C THR A 16 49.52 -2.26 -30.34
N PRO A 17 50.17 -3.11 -29.53
CA PRO A 17 49.49 -3.79 -28.41
C PRO A 17 49.13 -2.81 -27.29
N ARG A 18 49.94 -1.78 -27.03
CA ARG A 18 49.62 -0.75 -26.02
C ARG A 18 48.43 0.11 -26.46
N LEU A 19 48.35 0.47 -27.73
CA LEU A 19 47.22 1.22 -28.29
C LEU A 19 45.92 0.39 -28.20
N PHE A 20 45.98 -0.90 -28.54
CA PHE A 20 44.83 -1.80 -28.45
C PHE A 20 44.31 -1.95 -27.01
N LEU A 21 45.21 -2.08 -26.03
CA LEU A 21 44.86 -2.11 -24.60
C LEU A 21 44.19 -0.80 -24.14
N MET A 22 44.72 0.35 -24.55
CA MET A 22 44.14 1.66 -24.20
C MET A 22 42.74 1.84 -24.81
N ILE A 23 42.54 1.43 -26.07
CA ILE A 23 41.23 1.46 -26.72
C ILE A 23 40.26 0.52 -26.00
N GLY A 24 40.69 -0.69 -25.64
CA GLY A 24 39.88 -1.65 -24.88
C GLY A 24 39.41 -1.10 -23.53
N LEU A 25 40.32 -0.44 -22.77
CA LEU A 25 39.98 0.21 -21.50
C LEU A 25 38.95 1.32 -21.69
N ILE A 26 39.14 2.19 -22.68
CA ILE A 26 38.20 3.29 -22.98
C ILE A 26 36.84 2.73 -23.37
N VAL A 27 36.79 1.74 -24.28
CA VAL A 27 35.55 1.12 -24.73
C VAL A 27 34.83 0.43 -23.58
N SER A 28 35.53 -0.32 -22.72
CA SER A 28 34.91 -0.98 -21.57
C SER A 28 34.34 0.01 -20.55
N THR A 29 35.02 1.14 -20.33
CA THR A 29 34.54 2.21 -19.44
C THR A 29 33.31 2.91 -20.00
N ILE A 30 33.31 3.19 -21.32
CA ILE A 30 32.17 3.78 -22.03
C ILE A 30 30.96 2.84 -21.96
N ILE A 31 31.15 1.56 -22.28
CA ILE A 31 30.08 0.55 -22.23
C ILE A 31 29.51 0.43 -20.81
N GLY A 32 30.37 0.34 -19.79
CA GLY A 32 29.93 0.25 -18.39
C GLY A 32 29.09 1.46 -17.97
N THR A 33 29.51 2.66 -18.37
CA THR A 33 28.78 3.91 -18.06
C THR A 33 27.42 3.96 -18.76
N ILE A 34 27.36 3.60 -20.04
CA ILE A 34 26.13 3.56 -20.84
C ILE A 34 25.13 2.54 -20.29
N LEU A 35 25.61 1.37 -19.84
CA LEU A 35 24.75 0.34 -19.25
C LEU A 35 24.24 0.73 -17.85
N THR A 36 25.04 1.41 -17.05
CA THR A 36 24.71 1.77 -15.67
C THR A 36 23.64 2.86 -15.59
N PHE A 37 23.73 3.88 -16.44
CA PHE A 37 22.84 5.04 -16.42
C PHE A 37 21.33 4.72 -16.53
N PRO A 38 20.85 3.85 -17.46
CA PRO A 38 19.42 3.58 -17.61
C PRO A 38 18.86 2.67 -16.50
N ILE A 39 19.67 1.82 -15.87
CA ILE A 39 19.20 0.87 -14.84
C ILE A 39 18.62 1.61 -13.64
N GLY A 40 19.28 2.70 -13.21
CA GLY A 40 18.82 3.52 -12.08
C GLY A 40 17.42 4.09 -12.30
N ASN A 41 17.19 4.67 -13.48
CA ASN A 41 15.91 5.30 -13.79
C ASN A 41 14.82 4.28 -14.13
N HIS A 42 15.17 3.10 -14.63
CA HIS A 42 14.18 2.13 -15.11
C HIS A 42 13.77 1.07 -14.10
N PHE A 43 14.68 0.65 -13.22
CA PHE A 43 14.42 -0.44 -12.25
C PHE A 43 14.45 0.05 -10.81
N LEU A 44 15.46 0.83 -10.42
CA LEU A 44 15.65 1.21 -9.01
C LEU A 44 14.65 2.27 -8.55
N ARG A 45 14.36 3.28 -9.38
CA ARG A 45 13.42 4.35 -9.02
C ARG A 45 11.99 3.84 -8.74
N PRO A 46 11.35 3.02 -9.61
CA PRO A 46 10.01 2.48 -9.31
C PRO A 46 9.99 1.56 -8.09
N LEU A 47 11.07 0.81 -7.86
CA LEU A 47 11.19 -0.07 -6.69
C LEU A 47 11.22 0.74 -5.38
N ASN A 48 12.00 1.81 -5.33
CA ASN A 48 12.04 2.69 -4.15
C ASN A 48 10.68 3.35 -3.90
N GLN A 49 9.98 3.79 -4.96
CA GLN A 49 8.61 4.33 -4.82
C GLN A 49 7.63 3.31 -4.25
N LEU A 50 7.76 2.05 -4.67
CA LEU A 50 6.93 0.95 -4.14
C LEU A 50 7.26 0.66 -2.66
N ILE A 51 8.53 0.71 -2.27
CA ILE A 51 8.96 0.55 -0.88
C ILE A 51 8.39 1.67 -0.01
N GLU A 52 8.53 2.92 -0.44
CA GLU A 52 7.98 4.09 0.25
C GLU A 52 6.45 3.99 0.38
N ALA A 53 5.74 3.64 -0.70
CA ALA A 53 4.30 3.45 -0.67
C ALA A 53 3.89 2.29 0.27
N THR A 54 4.66 1.21 0.32
CA THR A 54 4.42 0.09 1.23
C THR A 54 4.60 0.51 2.70
N GLN A 55 5.57 1.38 3.00
CA GLN A 55 5.73 1.95 4.33
C GLN A 55 4.53 2.81 4.72
N GLU A 56 3.98 3.61 3.79
CA GLU A 56 2.76 4.38 4.03
C GLU A 56 1.55 3.46 4.32
N VAL A 57 1.39 2.37 3.57
CA VAL A 57 0.37 1.34 3.84
C VAL A 57 0.54 0.75 5.25
N SER A 58 1.78 0.46 5.67
CA SER A 58 2.07 -0.07 7.01
C SER A 58 1.70 0.89 8.15
N ARG A 59 1.66 2.21 7.86
CA ARG A 59 1.20 3.26 8.77
C ARG A 59 -0.32 3.46 8.75
N GLY A 60 -1.05 2.67 7.96
CA GLY A 60 -2.51 2.73 7.83
C GLY A 60 -3.02 3.65 6.72
N ASN A 61 -2.14 4.20 5.87
CA ASN A 61 -2.55 5.00 4.72
C ASN A 61 -2.83 4.09 3.51
N PHE A 62 -4.09 3.62 3.39
CA PHE A 62 -4.52 2.74 2.29
C PHE A 62 -4.89 3.49 1.00
N SER A 63 -4.83 4.83 0.98
CA SER A 63 -5.15 5.63 -0.20
C SER A 63 -3.94 5.87 -1.11
N VAL A 64 -2.74 5.43 -0.70
CA VAL A 64 -1.51 5.57 -1.49
C VAL A 64 -1.56 4.70 -2.76
N LYS A 65 -1.04 5.27 -3.85
CA LYS A 65 -0.91 4.59 -5.14
C LYS A 65 0.45 4.87 -5.76
N VAL A 66 0.99 3.87 -6.45
CA VAL A 66 2.22 4.02 -7.23
C VAL A 66 1.82 4.19 -8.70
N LYS A 67 2.47 5.13 -9.39
CA LYS A 67 2.19 5.41 -10.80
C LYS A 67 2.50 4.16 -11.64
N GLU A 68 1.52 3.70 -12.39
CA GLU A 68 1.69 2.61 -13.36
C GLU A 68 2.63 3.04 -14.48
N LEU A 69 3.44 2.09 -14.96
CA LEU A 69 4.37 2.33 -16.04
C LEU A 69 3.68 1.89 -17.33
N GLU A 70 3.89 2.62 -18.43
CA GLU A 70 3.32 2.26 -19.75
C GLU A 70 3.97 1.01 -20.38
N LYS A 71 4.65 0.18 -19.57
CA LYS A 71 5.50 -0.92 -20.04
C LYS A 71 5.21 -2.20 -19.27
N ASN A 72 5.06 -3.30 -19.99
CA ASN A 72 4.66 -4.61 -19.46
C ASN A 72 5.81 -5.42 -18.82
N TYR A 73 6.65 -4.79 -17.99
CA TYR A 73 7.67 -5.51 -17.22
C TYR A 73 7.08 -6.10 -15.93
N GLU A 74 7.84 -6.98 -15.27
CA GLU A 74 7.49 -7.63 -14.01
C GLU A 74 7.21 -6.60 -12.89
N ILE A 75 7.97 -5.51 -12.85
CA ILE A 75 7.79 -4.42 -11.88
C ILE A 75 6.44 -3.72 -12.06
N ASP A 76 5.99 -3.55 -13.29
CA ASP A 76 4.71 -2.90 -13.57
C ASP A 76 3.52 -3.80 -13.19
N LYS A 77 3.64 -5.12 -13.39
CA LYS A 77 2.68 -6.09 -12.83
C LYS A 77 2.62 -6.00 -11.31
N LEU A 78 3.78 -5.87 -10.64
CA LEU A 78 3.85 -5.71 -9.19
C LEU A 78 3.19 -4.40 -8.72
N ILE A 79 3.41 -3.29 -9.43
CA ILE A 79 2.76 -2.00 -9.16
C ILE A 79 1.24 -2.12 -9.28
N ARG A 80 0.73 -2.76 -10.33
CA ARG A 80 -0.71 -3.02 -10.47
C ARG A 80 -1.26 -3.87 -9.33
N SER A 81 -0.61 -4.98 -9.00
CA SER A 81 -1.02 -5.83 -7.87
C SER A 81 -1.01 -5.07 -6.54
N PHE A 82 0.00 -4.21 -6.32
CA PHE A 82 0.05 -3.33 -5.15
C PHE A 82 -1.13 -2.35 -5.12
N ASN A 83 -1.40 -1.64 -6.22
CA ASN A 83 -2.50 -0.70 -6.30
C ASN A 83 -3.87 -1.38 -6.12
N THR A 84 -4.04 -2.60 -6.63
CA THR A 84 -5.25 -3.40 -6.37
C THR A 84 -5.37 -3.72 -4.90
N MET A 85 -4.30 -4.22 -4.27
CA MET A 85 -4.29 -4.53 -2.84
C MET A 85 -4.62 -3.30 -1.97
N THR A 86 -4.06 -2.12 -2.27
CA THR A 86 -4.35 -0.91 -1.50
C THR A 86 -5.81 -0.45 -1.68
N ASN A 87 -6.38 -0.57 -2.87
CA ASN A 87 -7.80 -0.28 -3.09
C ASN A 87 -8.72 -1.20 -2.29
N GLU A 88 -8.40 -2.51 -2.23
CA GLU A 88 -9.17 -3.47 -1.42
C GLU A 88 -9.08 -3.14 0.07
N LEU A 89 -7.87 -2.88 0.58
CA LEU A 89 -7.66 -2.46 1.97
C LEU A 89 -8.43 -1.17 2.30
N SER A 90 -8.41 -0.18 1.40
CA SER A 90 -9.17 1.06 1.57
C SER A 90 -10.68 0.80 1.63
N SER A 91 -11.17 -0.13 0.80
CA SER A 91 -12.58 -0.51 0.76
C SER A 91 -13.01 -1.21 2.05
N ILE A 92 -12.18 -2.14 2.54
CA ILE A 92 -12.38 -2.83 3.82
C ILE A 92 -12.41 -1.83 4.98
N GLU A 93 -11.48 -0.88 5.01
CA GLU A 93 -11.43 0.13 6.06
C GLU A 93 -12.65 1.06 6.03
N MET A 94 -13.13 1.44 4.85
CA MET A 94 -14.37 2.19 4.70
C MET A 94 -15.57 1.39 5.19
N PHE A 95 -15.66 0.11 4.81
CA PHE A 95 -16.73 -0.78 5.26
C PHE A 95 -16.71 -0.95 6.79
N ARG A 96 -15.53 -1.18 7.38
CA ARG A 96 -15.35 -1.30 8.83
C ARG A 96 -15.82 -0.03 9.55
N LYS A 97 -15.45 1.16 9.06
CA LYS A 97 -15.90 2.45 9.61
C LYS A 97 -17.40 2.62 9.51
N ASN A 98 -17.99 2.34 8.34
CA ASN A 98 -19.42 2.45 8.12
C ASN A 98 -20.21 1.46 8.97
N PHE A 99 -19.73 0.23 9.08
CA PHE A 99 -20.31 -0.81 9.94
C PHE A 99 -20.33 -0.34 11.40
N ILE A 100 -19.18 0.08 11.94
CA ILE A 100 -19.09 0.54 13.32
C ILE A 100 -20.03 1.72 13.55
N ASN A 101 -20.07 2.70 12.64
CA ASN A 101 -20.89 3.89 12.82
C ASN A 101 -22.40 3.57 12.77
N ASN A 102 -22.85 2.86 11.74
CA ASN A 102 -24.27 2.55 11.57
C ASN A 102 -24.80 1.65 12.68
N PHE A 103 -24.12 0.54 12.98
CA PHE A 103 -24.58 -0.38 14.03
C PHE A 103 -24.53 0.26 15.42
N SER A 104 -23.52 1.09 15.70
CA SER A 104 -23.46 1.81 16.98
C SER A 104 -24.66 2.73 17.18
N HIS A 105 -25.09 3.42 16.13
CA HIS A 105 -26.27 4.27 16.18
C HIS A 105 -27.57 3.47 16.33
N GLU A 106 -27.72 2.39 15.56
CA GLU A 106 -28.90 1.53 15.61
C GLU A 106 -29.06 0.81 16.95
N PHE A 107 -27.97 0.36 17.57
CA PHE A 107 -28.01 -0.26 18.91
C PHE A 107 -28.18 0.76 20.04
N ARG A 108 -27.69 2.00 19.89
CA ARG A 108 -27.79 3.00 20.96
C ARG A 108 -29.24 3.34 21.30
N THR A 109 -30.12 3.43 20.31
CA THR A 109 -31.54 3.78 20.48
C THR A 109 -32.30 2.80 21.40
N PRO A 110 -32.37 1.48 21.09
CA PRO A 110 -33.05 0.50 21.94
C PRO A 110 -32.39 0.40 23.31
N ILE A 111 -31.06 0.45 23.42
CA ILE A 111 -30.36 0.41 24.73
C ILE A 111 -30.74 1.61 25.61
N VAL A 112 -30.82 2.81 25.04
CA VAL A 112 -31.23 4.02 25.78
C VAL A 112 -32.68 3.89 26.23
N SER A 113 -33.57 3.34 25.38
CA SER A 113 -34.98 3.09 25.70
C SER A 113 -35.11 2.10 26.85
N ILE A 114 -34.51 0.91 26.74
CA ILE A 114 -34.50 -0.12 27.79
C ILE A 114 -34.02 0.46 29.12
N ARG A 115 -32.90 1.18 29.11
CA ARG A 115 -32.36 1.81 30.32
C ARG A 115 -33.30 2.88 30.89
N GLY A 116 -33.96 3.66 30.05
CA GLY A 116 -34.92 4.69 30.43
C GLY A 116 -36.11 4.10 31.17
N PHE A 117 -36.78 3.12 30.56
CA PHE A 117 -37.94 2.45 31.16
C PHE A 117 -37.56 1.62 32.39
N ALA A 118 -36.40 0.97 32.39
CA ALA A 118 -35.91 0.23 33.56
C ALA A 118 -35.68 1.16 34.77
N ARG A 119 -35.24 2.41 34.54
CA ARG A 119 -35.16 3.41 35.60
C ARG A 119 -36.53 3.83 36.10
N GLN A 120 -37.51 4.01 35.21
CA GLN A 120 -38.86 4.38 35.59
C GLN A 120 -39.54 3.30 36.44
N LEU A 121 -39.26 2.02 36.19
CA LEU A 121 -39.78 0.91 37.00
C LEU A 121 -39.38 0.95 38.49
N LYS A 122 -38.35 1.73 38.85
CA LYS A 122 -37.93 1.96 40.25
C LYS A 122 -38.81 2.97 40.99
N ASN A 123 -39.66 3.73 40.30
CA ASN A 123 -40.55 4.70 40.95
C ASN A 123 -41.68 3.97 41.70
N SER A 124 -41.85 4.32 42.97
CA SER A 124 -42.84 3.70 43.88
C SER A 124 -44.27 4.18 43.65
N THR A 125 -44.48 5.22 42.85
CA THR A 125 -45.79 5.80 42.53
C THR A 125 -46.37 5.32 41.20
N LEU A 126 -45.77 4.31 40.57
CA LEU A 126 -46.26 3.75 39.31
C LEU A 126 -47.53 2.93 39.52
N THR A 127 -48.51 3.09 38.62
CA THR A 127 -49.66 2.18 38.54
C THR A 127 -49.25 0.84 37.95
N ASP A 128 -50.05 -0.20 38.20
CA ASP A 128 -49.80 -1.53 37.65
C ASP A 128 -49.91 -1.57 36.13
N GLU A 129 -50.80 -0.78 35.53
CA GLU A 129 -50.91 -0.63 34.07
C GLU A 129 -49.62 -0.03 33.47
N MET A 130 -49.11 1.07 34.04
CA MET A 130 -47.86 1.71 33.56
C MET A 130 -46.65 0.77 33.74
N ARG A 131 -46.65 -0.02 34.81
CA ARG A 131 -45.58 -0.98 35.08
C ARG A 131 -45.54 -2.06 34.00
N LYS A 132 -46.70 -2.60 33.61
CA LYS A 132 -46.82 -3.57 32.52
C LYS A 132 -46.38 -2.97 31.19
N GLU A 133 -46.84 -1.76 30.86
CA GLU A 133 -46.45 -1.07 29.63
C GLU A 133 -44.93 -0.88 29.52
N TYR A 134 -44.27 -0.46 30.59
CA TYR A 134 -42.81 -0.26 30.58
C TYR A 134 -42.04 -1.57 30.42
N ILE A 135 -42.51 -2.66 31.04
CA ILE A 135 -41.94 -3.99 30.85
C ILE A 135 -42.09 -4.44 29.40
N ASP A 136 -43.27 -4.24 28.79
CA ASP A 136 -43.52 -4.59 27.39
C ASP A 136 -42.61 -3.80 26.43
N ILE A 137 -42.33 -2.53 26.72
CA ILE A 137 -41.39 -1.73 25.93
C ILE A 137 -39.96 -2.27 26.08
N ILE A 138 -39.53 -2.61 27.30
CA ILE A 138 -38.20 -3.21 27.53
C ILE A 138 -38.06 -4.53 26.74
N ILE A 139 -39.07 -5.41 26.80
CA ILE A 139 -39.06 -6.69 26.08
C ILE A 139 -38.98 -6.43 24.57
N ARG A 140 -39.84 -5.55 24.04
CA ARG A 140 -39.87 -5.22 22.61
C ARG A 140 -38.54 -4.67 22.09
N GLU A 141 -37.92 -3.76 22.83
CA GLU A 141 -36.62 -3.20 22.43
C GLU A 141 -35.47 -4.23 22.59
N SER A 142 -35.58 -5.16 23.54
CA SER A 142 -34.65 -6.29 23.67
C SER A 142 -34.79 -7.30 22.53
N GLU A 143 -36.02 -7.62 22.13
CA GLU A 143 -36.31 -8.45 20.96
C GLU A 143 -35.83 -7.78 19.68
N ARG A 144 -36.04 -6.46 19.54
CA ARG A 144 -35.53 -5.68 18.42
C ARG A 144 -34.01 -5.79 18.30
N LEU A 145 -33.28 -5.65 19.41
CA LEU A 145 -31.82 -5.85 19.43
C LEU A 145 -31.41 -7.26 19.01
N THR A 146 -32.13 -8.28 19.47
CA THR A 146 -31.85 -9.69 19.14
C THR A 146 -32.16 -10.00 17.68
N ASN A 147 -33.13 -9.32 17.07
CA ASN A 147 -33.46 -9.47 15.65
C ASN A 147 -32.56 -8.63 14.73
N MET A 148 -31.72 -7.75 15.28
CA MET A 148 -30.73 -6.96 14.53
C MET A 148 -29.37 -7.67 14.43
N SER A 149 -29.13 -8.74 15.19
CA SER A 149 -27.90 -9.53 15.18
C SER A 149 -27.90 -10.65 14.14
#